data_AF-A0AAJ5Z1X8-F1
#
_entry.id   AF-A0AAJ5Z1X8-F1
#
_cell.length_a   1.000
_cell.length_b   1.000
_cell.length_c   1.000
_cell.angle_alpha   90.00
_cell.angle_beta   90.00
_cell.angle_gamma   90.00
#
_symmetry.space_group_name_H-M   'P 1'
#
loop_
_entity.id
_entity.type
_entity.pdbx_description
1 polymer ?
#
loop_
_entity_poly.entity_id
_entity_poly.type
_entity_poly.pdbx_seq_one_letter_code
_entity_poly.pdbx_strand_id
1 'polypeptide(L)'
;MSSDTNAAPAAANKMNENSALAPEPAAASKAALDVALEENQVSAPNSDNNDESQTRTVFQDPVHFNVKHPLYNEWTMWFDNPSHKGSWSAKERRETWGANLHKVVNIKSVEEFWGLYNNIVPPSTLPQSANYYLFKDGIQPAWEDPANGNGGKWSIQLPREKHRNQIDKLWLYTMLSAIGEMLEAPSSDSKLPQSREDELVTGVVLQARSNYYRVSIWTRYADEWDSPNSQEKEVTESLATGRRLLALGRFFKTEVLGYPLDAKIGGGFSSEVEFQSHKDSEKKRGKRGLV
;
A
#
# COMPACT_ATOMS: atom_id res chain seq x y z
N MET A 1 25.07 -33.15 39.49
CA MET A 1 25.23 -31.69 39.34
C MET A 1 24.68 -31.34 37.96
N SER A 2 23.36 -31.39 37.78
CA SER A 2 22.42 -30.26 37.98
C SER A 2 22.71 -29.15 36.96
N SER A 3 21.95 -29.09 35.86
CA SER A 3 20.93 -28.06 35.53
C SER A 3 21.55 -26.70 35.16
N ASP A 4 21.14 -25.89 34.19
CA ASP A 4 20.10 -25.87 33.16
C ASP A 4 20.29 -24.53 32.40
N THR A 5 19.78 -24.45 31.18
CA THR A 5 19.20 -23.25 30.52
C THR A 5 20.00 -21.95 30.32
N ASN A 6 20.37 -21.75 29.05
CA ASN A 6 19.97 -20.63 28.16
C ASN A 6 19.16 -19.46 28.76
N ALA A 7 19.67 -18.23 28.64
CA ALA A 7 18.87 -17.01 28.61
C ALA A 7 19.61 -15.89 27.84
N ALA A 8 19.06 -15.51 26.69
CA ALA A 8 19.42 -14.30 25.96
C ALA A 8 18.79 -13.07 26.65
N PRO A 9 19.43 -11.89 26.66
CA PRO A 9 18.78 -10.70 27.19
C PRO A 9 17.80 -10.13 26.16
N ALA A 10 16.51 -10.23 26.46
CA ALA A 10 15.47 -9.42 25.85
C ALA A 10 15.68 -7.96 26.26
N ALA A 11 16.15 -7.12 25.33
CA ALA A 11 16.13 -5.67 25.51
C ALA A 11 14.68 -5.19 25.35
N ALA A 12 13.97 -5.10 26.47
CA ALA A 12 12.69 -4.42 26.56
C ALA A 12 12.91 -2.94 26.22
N ASN A 13 12.25 -2.50 25.15
CA ASN A 13 12.23 -1.11 24.71
C ASN A 13 11.47 -0.31 25.78
N LYS A 14 12.19 0.43 26.64
CA LYS A 14 11.56 1.36 27.59
C LYS A 14 10.91 2.48 26.78
N MET A 15 9.58 2.49 26.74
CA MET A 15 8.82 3.61 26.22
C MET A 15 9.15 4.86 27.03
N ASN A 16 9.54 5.92 26.33
CA ASN A 16 9.84 7.22 26.91
C ASN A 16 8.51 7.94 27.16
N GLU A 17 8.12 8.10 28.43
CA GLU A 17 6.83 8.70 28.86
C GLU A 17 6.69 10.21 28.61
N ASN A 18 7.63 10.85 27.89
CA ASN A 18 7.55 12.26 27.52
C ASN A 18 7.82 12.47 26.03
N SER A 19 6.91 12.01 25.18
CA SER A 19 6.89 12.36 23.75
C SER A 19 5.78 13.36 23.49
N ALA A 20 5.95 14.60 23.98
CA ALA A 20 5.17 15.71 23.46
C ALA A 20 5.61 15.97 22.00
N LEU A 21 4.65 16.03 21.07
CA LEU A 21 4.96 16.37 19.68
C LEU A 21 5.50 17.80 19.58
N ALA A 22 6.28 18.04 18.53
CA ALA A 22 6.58 19.39 18.08
C ALA A 22 5.27 20.17 17.81
N PRO A 23 5.26 21.50 17.97
CA PRO A 23 4.05 22.33 17.89
C PRO A 23 3.35 22.25 16.53
N GLU A 24 4.09 22.03 15.44
CA GLU A 24 3.54 21.96 14.08
C GLU A 24 2.66 20.71 13.84
N PRO A 25 3.12 19.47 14.08
CA PRO A 25 2.27 18.29 13.93
C PRO A 25 1.12 18.24 14.94
N ALA A 26 1.29 18.84 16.13
CA ALA A 26 0.19 18.99 17.09
C ALA A 26 -0.93 19.92 16.55
N ALA A 27 -0.55 21.03 15.91
CA ALA A 27 -1.49 21.93 15.25
C ALA A 27 -2.18 21.28 14.04
N ALA A 28 -1.44 20.52 13.22
CA ALA A 28 -1.99 19.80 12.08
C ALA A 28 -3.01 18.73 12.50
N SER A 29 -2.71 17.96 13.56
CA SER A 29 -3.67 17.01 14.12
C SER A 29 -4.92 17.68 14.66
N LYS A 30 -4.78 18.80 15.39
CA LYS A 30 -5.92 19.55 15.90
C LYS A 30 -6.80 20.08 14.75
N ALA A 31 -6.21 20.64 13.71
CA ALA A 31 -6.94 21.11 12.53
C ALA A 31 -7.69 19.98 11.82
N ALA A 32 -7.04 18.82 11.63
CA ALA A 32 -7.70 17.64 11.03
C ALA A 32 -8.88 17.14 11.89
N LEU A 33 -8.73 17.18 13.20
CA LEU A 33 -9.79 16.82 14.13
C LEU A 33 -10.97 17.82 14.08
N ASP A 34 -10.69 19.11 14.07
CA ASP A 34 -11.70 20.16 14.01
C ASP A 34 -12.53 20.04 12.71
N VAL A 35 -11.88 19.78 11.57
CA VAL A 35 -12.56 19.50 10.29
C VAL A 35 -13.45 18.26 10.37
N ALA A 36 -12.96 17.17 10.96
CA ALA A 36 -13.73 15.94 11.10
C ALA A 36 -14.96 16.09 12.03
N LEU A 37 -14.88 16.98 13.03
CA LEU A 37 -15.99 17.30 13.93
C LEU A 37 -17.05 18.18 13.25
N GLU A 38 -16.62 19.14 12.42
CA GLU A 38 -17.51 19.99 11.61
C GLU A 38 -18.30 19.17 10.57
N GLU A 39 -17.65 18.24 9.87
CA GLU A 39 -18.30 17.37 8.88
C GLU A 39 -19.35 16.42 9.51
N ASN A 40 -19.17 16.04 10.77
CA ASN A 40 -20.05 15.08 11.48
C ASN A 40 -21.07 15.72 12.44
N GLN A 41 -21.24 17.06 12.43
CA GLN A 41 -22.15 17.80 13.34
C GLN A 41 -21.97 17.45 14.83
N VAL A 42 -20.74 17.31 15.31
CA VAL A 42 -20.48 17.04 16.74
C VAL A 42 -20.09 18.35 17.44
N SER A 43 -20.85 18.75 18.46
CA SER A 43 -20.60 19.99 19.22
C SER A 43 -19.39 19.84 20.16
N ALA A 44 -18.56 20.89 20.25
CA ALA A 44 -17.45 20.96 21.20
C ALA A 44 -17.94 20.92 22.65
N PRO A 45 -17.32 20.16 23.57
CA PRO A 45 -17.81 20.03 24.93
C PRO A 45 -17.37 21.23 25.79
N ASN A 46 -18.36 21.87 26.43
CA ASN A 46 -18.15 22.76 27.56
C ASN A 46 -17.71 21.96 28.79
N SER A 47 -16.78 22.53 29.55
CA SER A 47 -16.19 21.97 30.76
C SER A 47 -17.23 21.74 31.86
N ASP A 48 -17.55 20.48 32.16
CA ASP A 48 -17.56 19.90 33.52
C ASP A 48 -18.27 18.52 33.55
N ASN A 49 -17.51 17.50 33.99
CA ASN A 49 -17.94 16.25 34.62
C ASN A 49 -18.88 15.29 33.85
N ASN A 50 -18.30 14.53 32.92
CA ASN A 50 -18.42 13.07 32.76
C ASN A 50 -17.52 12.66 31.57
N ASP A 51 -16.33 12.15 31.87
CA ASP A 51 -15.11 12.13 31.03
C ASP A 51 -15.12 11.21 29.78
N GLU A 52 -16.31 10.78 29.35
CA GLU A 52 -16.52 10.07 28.08
C GLU A 52 -16.92 11.01 26.93
N SER A 53 -17.38 12.23 27.22
CA SER A 53 -17.80 13.19 26.19
C SER A 53 -16.67 14.06 25.63
N GLN A 54 -15.50 14.05 26.25
CA GLN A 54 -14.36 14.81 25.76
C GLN A 54 -13.59 13.99 24.73
N THR A 55 -13.50 14.53 23.50
CA THR A 55 -12.65 13.98 22.45
C THR A 55 -11.19 14.00 22.91
N ARG A 56 -10.61 12.81 23.04
CA ARG A 56 -9.22 12.57 23.42
C ARG A 56 -8.50 11.87 22.29
N THR A 57 -7.50 12.53 21.71
CA THR A 57 -6.65 11.96 20.66
C THR A 57 -5.45 11.23 21.26
N VAL A 58 -4.79 10.40 20.45
CA VAL A 58 -3.54 9.70 20.82
C VAL A 58 -2.42 10.64 21.29
N PHE A 59 -2.49 11.93 20.93
CA PHE A 59 -1.50 12.94 21.32
C PHE A 59 -1.74 13.51 22.71
N GLN A 60 -2.97 13.43 23.21
CA GLN A 60 -3.34 13.89 24.56
C GLN A 60 -3.18 12.77 25.57
N ASP A 61 -3.68 11.57 25.24
CA ASP A 61 -3.53 10.37 26.05
C ASP A 61 -3.31 9.16 25.11
N PRO A 62 -2.07 8.65 24.97
CA PRO A 62 -1.78 7.53 24.07
C PRO A 62 -2.36 6.20 24.55
N VAL A 63 -2.84 6.13 25.80
CA VAL A 63 -3.38 4.90 26.41
C VAL A 63 -4.91 4.92 26.42
N HIS A 64 -5.54 6.07 26.69
CA HIS A 64 -6.99 6.21 26.84
C HIS A 64 -7.61 7.23 25.87
N PHE A 65 -7.16 7.24 24.61
CA PHE A 65 -7.81 8.00 23.54
C PHE A 65 -9.12 7.35 23.10
N ASN A 66 -10.07 8.14 22.60
CA ASN A 66 -11.39 7.68 22.18
C ASN A 66 -11.76 8.06 20.73
N VAL A 67 -10.84 8.71 20.00
CA VAL A 67 -10.99 8.99 18.56
C VAL A 67 -9.85 8.40 17.73
N LYS A 68 -10.20 8.01 16.50
CA LYS A 68 -9.28 7.46 15.50
C LYS A 68 -9.25 8.35 14.26
N HIS A 69 -8.15 8.32 13.52
CA HIS A 69 -8.02 9.06 12.26
C HIS A 69 -8.50 8.18 11.10
N PRO A 70 -9.68 8.45 10.50
CA PRO A 70 -10.22 7.62 9.43
C PRO A 70 -9.35 7.69 8.18
N LEU A 71 -9.28 6.58 7.46
CA LEU A 71 -8.71 6.54 6.11
C LEU A 71 -9.77 6.97 5.09
N TYR A 72 -9.34 7.50 3.95
CA TYR A 72 -10.24 7.87 2.86
C TYR A 72 -10.98 6.64 2.31
N ASN A 73 -10.25 5.54 2.11
CA ASN A 73 -10.79 4.23 1.79
C ASN A 73 -10.58 3.24 2.94
N GLU A 74 -11.49 2.29 3.08
CA GLU A 74 -11.21 1.07 3.84
C GLU A 74 -10.31 0.15 2.99
N TRP A 75 -9.36 -0.52 3.64
CA TRP A 75 -8.42 -1.42 3.00
C TRP A 75 -8.47 -2.81 3.64
N THR A 76 -8.36 -3.86 2.84
CA THR A 76 -8.21 -5.24 3.29
C THR A 76 -6.78 -5.73 3.06
N MET A 77 -6.13 -6.21 4.12
CA MET A 77 -4.89 -6.96 4.01
C MET A 77 -5.19 -8.44 3.76
N TRP A 78 -4.51 -9.02 2.78
CA TRP A 78 -4.52 -10.45 2.48
C TRP A 78 -3.11 -11.03 2.47
N PHE A 79 -3.02 -12.34 2.68
CA PHE A 79 -1.78 -13.09 2.67
C PHE A 79 -1.95 -14.44 1.99
N ASP A 80 -0.96 -14.85 1.21
CA ASP A 80 -0.82 -16.24 0.77
C ASP A 80 0.65 -16.70 0.86
N ASN A 81 0.85 -18.02 0.89
CA ASN A 81 2.16 -18.63 0.72
C ASN A 81 2.04 -19.93 -0.08
N PRO A 82 2.20 -19.87 -1.41
CA PRO A 82 2.09 -21.04 -2.29
C PRO A 82 3.10 -22.14 -2.01
N SER A 83 4.21 -21.87 -1.31
CA SER A 83 5.24 -22.86 -1.00
C SER A 83 4.99 -23.64 0.29
N HIS A 84 4.00 -23.24 1.11
CA HIS A 84 3.71 -23.91 2.39
C HIS A 84 3.02 -25.28 2.24
N LYS A 85 2.55 -25.61 1.03
CA LYS A 85 1.99 -26.93 0.70
C LYS A 85 2.87 -27.52 -0.40
N GLY A 86 3.81 -28.39 -0.01
CA GLY A 86 4.87 -29.04 -0.82
C GLY A 86 4.59 -29.38 -2.30
N SER A 87 4.73 -30.65 -2.71
CA SER A 87 4.79 -31.03 -4.14
C SER A 87 3.43 -31.08 -4.88
N TRP A 88 2.74 -29.95 -5.04
CA TRP A 88 1.53 -29.86 -5.87
C TRP A 88 1.95 -29.59 -7.32
N SER A 89 1.22 -30.11 -8.30
CA SER A 89 1.48 -29.83 -9.70
C SER A 89 1.19 -28.35 -10.04
N ALA A 90 1.76 -27.84 -11.13
CA ALA A 90 1.47 -26.47 -11.60
C ALA A 90 -0.02 -26.25 -11.92
N LYS A 91 -0.73 -27.32 -12.28
CA LYS A 91 -2.17 -27.31 -12.57
C LYS A 91 -2.99 -27.12 -11.30
N GLU A 92 -2.73 -27.90 -10.25
CA GLU A 92 -3.41 -27.79 -8.96
C GLU A 92 -3.17 -26.43 -8.30
N ARG A 93 -1.95 -25.87 -8.43
CA ARG A 93 -1.67 -24.52 -7.92
C ARG A 93 -2.51 -23.44 -8.59
N ARG A 94 -2.79 -23.57 -9.89
CA ARG A 94 -3.63 -22.62 -10.64
C ARG A 94 -5.10 -22.76 -10.26
N GLU A 95 -5.59 -23.98 -10.11
CA GLU A 95 -6.99 -24.27 -9.72
C GLU A 95 -7.28 -23.89 -8.25
N THR A 96 -6.26 -23.88 -7.39
CA THR A 96 -6.38 -23.61 -5.94
C THR A 96 -5.89 -22.21 -5.54
N TRP A 97 -5.50 -21.36 -6.49
CA TRP A 97 -4.86 -20.07 -6.17
C TRP A 97 -5.75 -19.17 -5.29
N GLY A 98 -7.05 -19.08 -5.61
CA GLY A 98 -8.02 -18.36 -4.79
C GLY A 98 -8.31 -19.00 -3.42
N ALA A 99 -8.07 -20.31 -3.26
CA ALA A 99 -8.36 -21.01 -2.00
C ALA A 99 -7.25 -20.88 -0.94
N ASN A 100 -6.08 -20.35 -1.30
CA ASN A 100 -4.97 -20.10 -0.37
C ASN A 100 -4.76 -18.62 -0.05
N LEU A 101 -5.60 -17.75 -0.62
CA LEU A 101 -5.60 -16.33 -0.30
C LEU A 101 -6.40 -16.12 0.99
N HIS A 102 -5.73 -15.73 2.05
CA HIS A 102 -6.34 -15.52 3.35
C HIS A 102 -6.54 -14.04 3.62
N LYS A 103 -7.79 -13.65 3.90
CA LYS A 103 -8.11 -12.33 4.44
C LYS A 103 -7.52 -12.24 5.85
N VAL A 104 -6.67 -11.25 6.08
CA VAL A 104 -6.01 -11.02 7.38
C VAL A 104 -6.85 -10.07 8.22
N VAL A 105 -7.07 -8.84 7.74
CA VAL A 105 -7.81 -7.81 8.49
C VAL A 105 -8.34 -6.70 7.56
N ASN A 106 -9.40 -6.03 7.98
CA ASN A 106 -9.86 -4.75 7.41
C ASN A 106 -9.31 -3.58 8.23
N ILE A 107 -8.91 -2.53 7.54
CA ILE A 107 -8.28 -1.33 8.09
C ILE A 107 -9.10 -0.14 7.62
N LYS A 108 -9.63 0.63 8.57
CA LYS A 108 -10.39 1.86 8.28
C LYS A 108 -9.80 3.10 8.93
N SER A 109 -8.74 2.95 9.73
CA SER A 109 -8.07 4.07 10.40
C SER A 109 -6.55 3.93 10.39
N VAL A 110 -5.85 5.04 10.60
CA VAL A 110 -4.39 5.10 10.70
C VAL A 110 -3.87 4.25 11.87
N GLU A 111 -4.56 4.26 13.00
CA GLU A 111 -4.21 3.46 14.18
C GLU A 111 -4.35 1.96 13.92
N GLU A 112 -5.37 1.55 13.19
CA GLU A 112 -5.55 0.15 12.80
C GLU A 112 -4.47 -0.31 11.83
N PHE A 113 -4.05 0.57 10.90
CA PHE A 113 -2.91 0.31 10.02
C PHE A 113 -1.63 0.04 10.83
N TRP A 114 -1.29 0.93 11.78
CA TRP A 114 -0.10 0.75 12.60
C TRP A 114 -0.21 -0.44 13.55
N GLY A 115 -1.42 -0.72 14.06
CA GLY A 115 -1.71 -1.93 14.83
C GLY A 115 -1.41 -3.19 14.04
N LEU A 116 -1.80 -3.25 12.76
CA LEU A 116 -1.45 -4.36 11.87
C LEU A 116 0.05 -4.39 11.56
N TYR A 117 0.60 -3.29 11.01
CA TYR A 117 1.97 -3.25 10.48
C TYR A 117 3.01 -3.64 11.52
N ASN A 118 2.83 -3.21 12.78
CA ASN A 118 3.74 -3.52 13.87
C ASN A 118 3.67 -4.97 14.36
N ASN A 119 2.66 -5.74 13.94
CA ASN A 119 2.41 -7.11 14.40
C ASN A 119 2.46 -8.17 13.27
N ILE A 120 2.79 -7.78 12.04
CA ILE A 120 3.01 -8.72 10.93
C ILE A 120 4.51 -9.01 10.73
N VAL A 121 4.80 -10.14 10.08
CA VAL A 121 6.17 -10.53 9.74
C VAL A 121 6.72 -9.54 8.69
N PRO A 122 7.88 -8.90 8.95
CA PRO A 122 8.43 -7.94 8.00
C PRO A 122 8.88 -8.62 6.69
N PRO A 123 8.73 -7.96 5.53
CA PRO A 123 9.11 -8.46 4.20
C PRO A 123 10.47 -9.18 4.10
N SER A 124 11.49 -8.64 4.77
CA SER A 124 12.87 -9.13 4.77
C SER A 124 13.04 -10.52 5.40
N THR A 125 12.06 -10.93 6.21
CA THR A 125 12.03 -12.22 6.94
C THR A 125 10.95 -13.17 6.43
N LEU A 126 10.16 -12.76 5.43
CA LEU A 126 9.12 -13.61 4.87
C LEU A 126 9.69 -14.91 4.29
N PRO A 127 8.97 -16.03 4.44
CA PRO A 127 9.31 -17.27 3.77
C PRO A 127 9.23 -17.09 2.24
N GLN A 128 9.96 -17.93 1.51
CA GLN A 128 9.94 -17.89 0.06
C GLN A 128 8.53 -18.12 -0.48
N SER A 129 8.18 -17.42 -1.55
CA SER A 129 6.89 -17.42 -2.23
C SER A 129 5.75 -16.72 -1.50
N ALA A 130 5.93 -16.29 -0.24
CA ALA A 130 4.92 -15.51 0.47
C ALA A 130 4.60 -14.19 -0.24
N ASN A 131 3.33 -13.80 -0.19
CA ASN A 131 2.86 -12.53 -0.72
C ASN A 131 1.96 -11.80 0.28
N TYR A 132 2.11 -10.49 0.32
CA TYR A 132 1.16 -9.58 0.97
C TYR A 132 0.39 -8.81 -0.09
N TYR A 133 -0.88 -8.56 0.19
CA TYR A 133 -1.78 -7.78 -0.66
C TYR A 133 -2.53 -6.80 0.22
N LEU A 134 -2.51 -5.52 -0.12
CA LEU A 134 -3.33 -4.50 0.53
C LEU A 134 -4.22 -3.87 -0.54
N PHE A 135 -5.51 -4.20 -0.53
CA PHE A 135 -6.47 -3.80 -1.57
C PHE A 135 -7.62 -3.00 -0.96
N LYS A 136 -8.22 -2.08 -1.72
CA LYS A 136 -9.41 -1.36 -1.27
C LYS A 136 -10.52 -2.36 -0.93
N ASP A 137 -11.28 -2.09 0.13
CA ASP A 137 -12.29 -3.03 0.62
C ASP A 137 -13.36 -3.32 -0.44
N GLY A 138 -13.74 -4.60 -0.53
CA GLY A 138 -14.62 -5.13 -1.56
C GLY A 138 -13.92 -5.50 -2.88
N ILE A 139 -12.62 -5.21 -3.04
CA ILE A 139 -11.84 -5.65 -4.20
C ILE A 139 -10.95 -6.83 -3.80
N GLN A 140 -11.13 -7.97 -4.46
CA GLN A 140 -10.25 -9.11 -4.28
C GLN A 140 -8.96 -8.89 -5.07
N PRO A 141 -7.78 -9.32 -4.56
CA PRO A 141 -6.51 -9.18 -5.26
C PRO A 141 -6.34 -10.20 -6.40
N ALA A 142 -7.38 -10.37 -7.21
CA ALA A 142 -7.56 -11.36 -8.26
C ALA A 142 -7.91 -10.67 -9.58
N TRP A 143 -7.42 -11.19 -10.71
CA TRP A 143 -7.68 -10.58 -12.02
C TRP A 143 -9.13 -10.81 -12.49
N GLU A 144 -9.80 -11.80 -11.90
CA GLU A 144 -11.21 -12.11 -12.08
C GLU A 144 -12.13 -11.06 -11.42
N ASP A 145 -11.62 -10.28 -10.47
CA ASP A 145 -12.37 -9.19 -9.86
C ASP A 145 -12.70 -8.12 -10.93
N PRO A 146 -13.96 -7.66 -11.03
CA PRO A 146 -14.36 -6.65 -12.01
C PRO A 146 -13.52 -5.37 -11.96
N ALA A 147 -13.01 -5.00 -10.79
CA ALA A 147 -12.14 -3.84 -10.63
C ALA A 147 -10.75 -4.05 -11.25
N ASN A 148 -10.27 -5.29 -11.37
CA ASN A 148 -8.91 -5.57 -11.88
C ASN A 148 -8.90 -6.08 -13.33
N GLY A 149 -9.99 -6.66 -13.83
CA GLY A 149 -9.99 -7.40 -15.10
C GLY A 149 -9.61 -6.58 -16.34
N ASN A 150 -9.93 -5.29 -16.37
CA ASN A 150 -9.53 -4.36 -17.45
C ASN A 150 -8.28 -3.54 -17.11
N GLY A 151 -7.69 -3.83 -15.96
CA GLY A 151 -6.61 -3.08 -15.35
C GLY A 151 -5.21 -3.53 -15.75
N GLY A 152 -4.26 -3.05 -14.97
CA GLY A 152 -2.87 -3.43 -15.08
C GLY A 152 -2.13 -3.25 -13.78
N LYS A 153 -0.80 -3.30 -13.87
CA LYS A 153 0.06 -3.06 -12.72
C LYS A 153 1.33 -2.35 -13.10
N TRP A 154 1.73 -1.41 -12.25
CA TRP A 154 3.11 -0.95 -12.16
C TRP A 154 3.89 -1.91 -11.27
N SER A 155 5.06 -2.36 -11.70
CA SER A 155 5.86 -3.29 -10.90
C SER A 155 7.35 -3.07 -11.04
N ILE A 156 8.08 -3.38 -9.97
CA ILE A 156 9.54 -3.39 -9.94
C ILE A 156 10.04 -4.72 -9.37
N GLN A 157 11.08 -5.29 -9.97
CA GLN A 157 11.80 -6.43 -9.39
C GLN A 157 13.12 -5.98 -8.79
N LEU A 158 13.31 -6.31 -7.53
CA LEU A 158 14.45 -5.91 -6.71
C LEU A 158 15.26 -7.15 -6.36
N PRO A 159 16.52 -7.29 -6.81
CA PRO A 159 17.37 -8.41 -6.44
C PRO A 159 17.42 -8.59 -4.91
N ARG A 160 17.07 -9.79 -4.44
CA ARG A 160 16.80 -10.06 -3.01
C ARG A 160 18.02 -9.76 -2.15
N GLU A 161 19.19 -10.21 -2.61
CA GLU A 161 20.46 -10.03 -1.90
C GLU A 161 20.80 -8.55 -1.69
N LYS A 162 20.58 -7.71 -2.71
CA LYS A 162 20.91 -6.28 -2.66
C LYS A 162 19.89 -5.46 -1.87
N HIS A 163 18.63 -5.91 -1.80
CA HIS A 163 17.53 -5.12 -1.26
C HIS A 163 16.95 -5.66 0.05
N ARG A 164 17.53 -6.72 0.63
CA ARG A 164 17.06 -7.32 1.88
C ARG A 164 16.93 -6.31 3.02
N ASN A 165 17.86 -5.36 3.11
CA ASN A 165 17.87 -4.35 4.19
C ASN A 165 16.98 -3.13 3.89
N GLN A 166 16.40 -3.06 2.69
CA GLN A 166 15.59 -1.91 2.25
C GLN A 166 14.13 -2.29 2.02
N ILE A 167 13.84 -3.56 1.76
CA ILE A 167 12.50 -4.01 1.33
C ILE A 167 11.40 -3.71 2.36
N ASP A 168 11.71 -3.77 3.66
CA ASP A 168 10.74 -3.45 4.72
C ASP A 168 10.29 -2.00 4.61
N LYS A 169 11.25 -1.08 4.42
CA LYS A 169 10.99 0.35 4.21
C LYS A 169 10.24 0.62 2.91
N LEU A 170 10.65 -0.01 1.81
CA LEU A 170 10.00 0.17 0.51
C LEU A 170 8.55 -0.32 0.54
N TRP A 171 8.28 -1.43 1.22
CA TRP A 171 6.93 -1.94 1.38
C TRP A 171 6.09 -1.05 2.28
N LEU A 172 6.63 -0.60 3.42
CA LEU A 172 5.96 0.36 4.30
C LEU A 172 5.56 1.62 3.52
N TYR A 173 6.48 2.22 2.78
CA TYR A 173 6.19 3.44 2.02
C TYR A 173 5.17 3.20 0.92
N THR A 174 5.21 2.03 0.26
CA THR A 174 4.18 1.65 -0.71
C THR A 174 2.80 1.57 -0.06
N MET A 175 2.69 0.95 1.12
CA MET A 175 1.41 0.89 1.85
C MET A 175 0.96 2.26 2.33
N LEU A 176 1.85 3.08 2.88
CA LEU A 176 1.56 4.45 3.33
C LEU A 176 1.06 5.33 2.18
N SER A 177 1.72 5.27 1.02
CA SER A 177 1.28 6.00 -0.17
C SER A 177 -0.08 5.53 -0.68
N ALA A 178 -0.41 4.23 -0.51
CA ALA A 178 -1.72 3.70 -0.86
C ALA A 178 -2.81 4.19 0.11
N ILE A 179 -2.65 3.97 1.43
CA ILE A 179 -3.69 4.33 2.41
C ILE A 179 -3.85 5.84 2.61
N GLY A 180 -2.80 6.62 2.29
CA GLY A 180 -2.83 8.08 2.28
C GLY A 180 -3.31 8.69 0.95
N GLU A 181 -3.76 7.86 0.00
CA GLU A 181 -4.24 8.25 -1.34
C GLU A 181 -3.24 9.07 -2.19
N MET A 182 -1.95 9.04 -1.84
CA MET A 182 -0.89 9.72 -2.59
C MET A 182 -0.68 9.11 -3.98
N LEU A 183 -1.05 7.83 -4.16
CA LEU A 183 -1.01 7.16 -5.45
C LEU A 183 -2.13 7.65 -6.40
N GLU A 184 -3.29 8.05 -5.86
CA GLU A 184 -4.39 8.61 -6.66
C GLU A 184 -4.12 10.08 -7.02
N ALA A 185 -3.51 10.83 -6.10
CA ALA A 185 -3.22 12.25 -6.26
C ALA A 185 -1.72 12.58 -6.06
N PRO A 186 -0.84 12.21 -7.01
CA PRO A 186 0.61 12.32 -6.85
C PRO A 186 1.18 13.75 -6.92
N SER A 187 0.38 14.75 -7.31
CA SER A 187 0.80 16.15 -7.37
C SER A 187 -0.16 17.05 -6.58
N SER A 188 0.29 18.24 -6.18
CA SER A 188 -0.54 19.24 -5.48
C SER A 188 -1.80 19.64 -6.25
N ASP A 189 -1.76 19.56 -7.58
CA ASP A 189 -2.88 19.92 -8.45
C ASP A 189 -3.80 18.74 -8.74
N SER A 190 -3.41 17.53 -8.31
CA SER A 190 -4.22 16.33 -8.48
C SER A 190 -5.39 16.36 -7.49
N LYS A 191 -6.59 16.03 -7.97
CA LYS A 191 -7.78 15.89 -7.13
C LYS A 191 -7.93 14.45 -6.72
N LEU A 192 -8.37 14.24 -5.47
CA LEU A 192 -8.83 12.92 -5.05
C LEU A 192 -10.03 12.49 -5.90
N PRO A 193 -10.15 11.18 -6.20
CA PRO A 193 -11.27 10.64 -6.96
C PRO A 193 -12.59 10.95 -6.24
N GLN A 194 -13.66 11.19 -6.99
CA GLN A 194 -14.98 11.49 -6.39
C GLN A 194 -15.89 10.27 -6.28
N SER A 195 -15.56 9.19 -6.97
CA SER A 195 -16.29 7.92 -6.94
C SER A 195 -15.34 6.74 -7.14
N ARG A 196 -15.78 5.52 -6.81
CA ARG A 196 -14.97 4.30 -6.97
C ARG A 196 -14.54 4.05 -8.42
N GLU A 197 -15.35 4.47 -9.39
CA GLU A 197 -15.07 4.31 -10.81
C GLU A 197 -13.94 5.25 -11.27
N ASP A 198 -13.78 6.41 -10.64
CA ASP A 198 -12.69 7.36 -10.94
C ASP A 198 -11.36 6.96 -10.27
N GLU A 199 -11.39 6.03 -9.32
CA GLU A 199 -10.19 5.51 -8.66
C GLU A 199 -9.35 4.67 -9.63
N LEU A 200 -8.07 5.05 -9.75
CA LEU A 200 -7.11 4.26 -10.51
C LEU A 200 -6.60 3.07 -9.72
N VAL A 201 -6.32 3.21 -8.43
CA VAL A 201 -5.58 2.22 -7.64
C VAL A 201 -6.55 1.25 -6.99
N THR A 202 -6.37 -0.04 -7.24
CA THR A 202 -7.16 -1.10 -6.61
C THR A 202 -6.44 -1.74 -5.43
N GLY A 203 -5.11 -1.80 -5.48
CA GLY A 203 -4.31 -2.39 -4.43
C GLY A 203 -2.81 -2.36 -4.66
N VAL A 204 -2.07 -2.74 -3.63
CA VAL A 204 -0.61 -2.89 -3.67
C VAL A 204 -0.21 -4.30 -3.24
N VAL A 205 0.86 -4.80 -3.84
CA VAL A 205 1.31 -6.19 -3.68
C VAL A 205 2.80 -6.24 -3.40
N LEU A 206 3.18 -7.06 -2.42
CA LEU A 206 4.55 -7.50 -2.21
C LEU A 206 4.65 -8.99 -2.47
N GLN A 207 5.66 -9.39 -3.25
CA GLN A 207 5.97 -10.78 -3.54
C GLN A 207 7.40 -11.11 -3.13
N ALA A 208 7.59 -11.97 -2.14
CA ALA A 208 8.89 -12.49 -1.75
C ALA A 208 9.23 -13.73 -2.60
N ARG A 209 10.15 -13.61 -3.56
CA ARG A 209 10.64 -14.75 -4.36
C ARG A 209 12.04 -15.14 -3.90
N SER A 210 12.54 -16.27 -4.37
CA SER A 210 13.86 -16.77 -3.99
C SER A 210 14.98 -15.77 -4.31
N ASN A 211 14.96 -15.20 -5.52
CA ASN A 211 16.05 -14.36 -6.04
C ASN A 211 15.71 -12.86 -6.07
N TYR A 212 14.44 -12.47 -5.91
CA TYR A 212 14.01 -11.07 -5.96
C TYR A 212 12.80 -10.82 -5.06
N TYR A 213 12.60 -9.57 -4.68
CA TYR A 213 11.31 -9.05 -4.25
C TYR A 213 10.61 -8.41 -5.44
N ARG A 214 9.29 -8.52 -5.53
CA ARG A 214 8.51 -7.69 -6.44
C ARG A 214 7.53 -6.84 -5.64
N VAL A 215 7.56 -5.54 -5.87
CA VAL A 215 6.55 -4.61 -5.37
C VAL A 215 5.70 -4.19 -6.56
N SER A 216 4.38 -4.10 -6.39
CA SER A 216 3.47 -3.73 -7.47
C SER A 216 2.30 -2.89 -6.97
N ILE A 217 1.84 -1.99 -7.82
CA ILE A 217 0.59 -1.24 -7.67
C ILE A 217 -0.35 -1.72 -8.76
N TRP A 218 -1.53 -2.21 -8.38
CA TRP A 218 -2.57 -2.65 -9.30
C TRP A 218 -3.53 -1.50 -9.58
N THR A 219 -3.96 -1.40 -10.83
CA THR A 219 -4.79 -0.33 -11.33
C THR A 219 -6.04 -0.86 -12.00
N ARG A 220 -7.15 -0.11 -11.91
CA ARG A 220 -8.46 -0.42 -12.51
C ARG A 220 -8.42 -0.39 -14.03
N TYR A 221 -7.55 0.46 -14.56
CA TYR A 221 -7.43 0.77 -15.97
C TYR A 221 -6.02 0.48 -16.49
N ALA A 222 -5.92 0.34 -17.81
CA ALA A 222 -4.67 0.06 -18.52
C ALA A 222 -4.51 0.91 -19.79
N ASP A 223 -5.19 2.05 -19.84
CA ASP A 223 -5.25 2.96 -20.97
C ASP A 223 -3.88 3.41 -21.49
N GLU A 224 -3.86 3.83 -22.75
CA GLU A 224 -2.67 4.39 -23.38
C GLU A 224 -2.50 5.85 -22.99
N TRP A 225 -1.27 6.22 -22.61
CA TRP A 225 -0.92 7.59 -22.22
C TRP A 225 -0.34 8.42 -23.37
N ASP A 226 -0.03 7.77 -24.49
CA ASP A 226 0.44 8.39 -25.71
C ASP A 226 -0.61 8.15 -26.81
N SER A 227 -0.94 9.19 -27.57
CA SER A 227 -1.75 9.06 -28.79
C SER A 227 -0.84 9.06 -30.01
N PRO A 228 -0.93 8.07 -30.91
CA PRO A 228 -0.22 8.11 -32.19
C PRO A 228 -0.67 9.29 -33.09
N ASN A 229 -1.84 9.90 -32.81
CA ASN A 229 -2.34 11.09 -33.49
C ASN A 229 -2.28 12.30 -32.55
N SER A 230 -1.08 12.86 -32.38
CA SER A 230 -0.80 14.07 -31.58
C SER A 230 -1.43 15.37 -32.12
N GLN A 231 -2.39 15.29 -33.06
CA GLN A 231 -3.12 16.43 -33.65
C GLN A 231 -4.57 16.57 -33.18
N GLU A 232 -5.11 15.62 -32.41
CA GLU A 232 -6.42 15.81 -31.78
C GLU A 232 -6.32 16.89 -30.69
N LYS A 233 -7.07 17.99 -30.88
CA LYS A 233 -7.11 19.13 -29.94
C LYS A 233 -7.83 18.81 -28.64
N GLU A 234 -8.60 17.72 -28.60
CA GLU A 234 -9.42 17.33 -27.46
C GLU A 234 -8.83 16.09 -26.78
N VAL A 235 -8.56 16.17 -25.48
CA VAL A 235 -8.06 15.05 -24.69
C VAL A 235 -9.24 14.13 -24.38
N THR A 236 -9.25 12.94 -24.97
CA THR A 236 -10.25 11.92 -24.64
C THR A 236 -10.11 11.47 -23.18
N GLU A 237 -11.20 10.99 -22.59
CA GLU A 237 -11.22 10.46 -21.22
C GLU A 237 -10.21 9.31 -21.05
N SER A 238 -10.07 8.45 -22.07
CA SER A 238 -9.08 7.38 -22.10
C SER A 238 -7.64 7.93 -22.05
N LEU A 239 -7.33 8.97 -22.83
CA LEU A 239 -5.99 9.59 -22.80
C LEU A 239 -5.72 10.31 -21.47
N ALA A 240 -6.73 10.93 -20.86
CA ALA A 240 -6.61 11.52 -19.52
C ALA A 240 -6.30 10.44 -18.46
N THR A 241 -7.01 9.31 -18.52
CA THR A 241 -6.77 8.13 -17.67
C THR A 241 -5.36 7.59 -17.86
N GLY A 242 -4.92 7.44 -19.12
CA GLY A 242 -3.55 7.04 -19.44
C GLY A 242 -2.51 7.99 -18.83
N ARG A 243 -2.67 9.31 -18.98
CA ARG A 243 -1.76 10.29 -18.38
C ARG A 243 -1.69 10.20 -16.86
N ARG A 244 -2.83 9.95 -16.18
CA ARG A 244 -2.84 9.69 -14.73
C ARG A 244 -2.10 8.41 -14.39
N LEU A 245 -2.25 7.32 -15.16
CA LEU A 245 -1.47 6.08 -14.99
C LEU A 245 0.04 6.32 -15.13
N LEU A 246 0.46 7.15 -16.08
CA LEU A 246 1.87 7.53 -16.25
C LEU A 246 2.38 8.36 -15.06
N ALA A 247 1.60 9.32 -14.59
CA ALA A 247 1.93 10.13 -13.41
C ALA A 247 2.10 9.27 -12.15
N LEU A 248 1.19 8.32 -11.93
CA LEU A 248 1.29 7.31 -10.87
C LEU A 248 2.59 6.51 -10.97
N GLY A 249 2.95 6.02 -12.15
CA GLY A 249 4.19 5.25 -12.35
C GLY A 249 5.45 6.07 -12.05
N ARG A 250 5.47 7.36 -12.44
CA ARG A 250 6.55 8.30 -12.13
C ARG A 250 6.66 8.53 -10.63
N PHE A 251 5.56 8.85 -9.96
CA PHE A 251 5.50 9.04 -8.51
C PHE A 251 5.93 7.79 -7.74
N PHE A 252 5.50 6.61 -8.18
CA PHE A 252 5.94 5.35 -7.59
C PHE A 252 7.46 5.19 -7.69
N LYS A 253 8.05 5.49 -8.85
CA LYS A 253 9.51 5.39 -9.02
C LYS A 253 10.28 6.41 -8.17
N THR A 254 9.86 7.67 -8.19
CA THR A 254 10.64 8.77 -7.61
C THR A 254 10.35 8.98 -6.12
N GLU A 255 9.08 9.15 -5.76
CA GLU A 255 8.70 9.56 -4.41
C GLU A 255 8.55 8.36 -3.47
N VAL A 256 7.95 7.26 -3.94
CA VAL A 256 7.72 6.08 -3.09
C VAL A 256 8.98 5.24 -2.95
N LEU A 257 9.63 4.93 -4.08
CA LEU A 257 10.81 4.06 -4.11
C LEU A 257 12.13 4.84 -3.97
N GLY A 258 12.14 6.15 -4.18
CA GLY A 258 13.34 6.99 -4.03
C GLY A 258 14.34 6.89 -5.19
N TYR A 259 13.94 6.36 -6.35
CA TYR A 259 14.84 6.21 -7.50
C TYR A 259 14.68 7.38 -8.48
N PRO A 260 15.79 7.97 -8.97
CA PRO A 260 15.72 8.92 -10.08
C PRO A 260 15.03 8.31 -11.30
N LEU A 261 14.31 9.14 -12.07
CA LEU A 261 13.53 8.65 -13.20
C LEU A 261 14.40 7.96 -14.27
N ASP A 262 15.63 8.45 -14.46
CA ASP A 262 16.63 7.91 -15.38
C ASP A 262 17.45 6.75 -14.79
N ALA A 263 17.32 6.49 -13.48
CA ALA A 263 18.06 5.42 -12.83
C ALA A 263 17.68 4.06 -13.40
N LYS A 264 18.70 3.32 -13.84
CA LYS A 264 18.63 1.89 -14.18
C LYS A 264 18.99 1.09 -12.94
N ILE A 265 18.04 0.42 -12.32
CA ILE A 265 18.24 -0.23 -11.00
C ILE A 265 19.02 -1.56 -11.12
N GLY A 266 19.43 -1.94 -12.33
CA GLY A 266 20.55 -2.84 -12.65
C GLY A 266 20.36 -4.36 -12.46
N GLY A 267 20.94 -5.13 -13.40
CA GLY A 267 21.50 -6.46 -13.14
C GLY A 267 20.73 -7.70 -13.63
N GLY A 268 20.20 -7.69 -14.87
CA GLY A 268 19.67 -8.90 -15.53
C GLY A 268 18.22 -9.28 -15.16
N PHE A 269 17.67 -8.70 -14.10
CA PHE A 269 16.22 -8.66 -13.85
C PHE A 269 15.67 -7.32 -14.37
N SER A 270 14.39 -7.27 -14.75
CA SER A 270 13.78 -5.99 -15.10
C SER A 270 13.77 -5.09 -13.87
N SER A 271 14.74 -4.18 -13.85
CA SER A 271 15.04 -3.27 -12.75
C SER A 271 14.53 -1.88 -13.09
N GLU A 272 13.46 -1.83 -13.87
CA GLU A 272 12.71 -0.63 -14.17
C GLU A 272 11.29 -0.81 -13.66
N VAL A 273 10.66 0.31 -13.31
CA VAL A 273 9.23 0.33 -13.02
C VAL A 273 8.51 0.16 -14.35
N GLU A 274 7.89 -1.00 -14.54
CA GLU A 274 7.20 -1.38 -15.77
C GLU A 274 5.70 -1.45 -15.55
N PHE A 275 4.94 -0.96 -16.53
CA PHE A 275 3.50 -1.19 -16.59
C PHE A 275 3.21 -2.41 -17.47
N GLN A 276 2.28 -3.25 -17.00
CA GLN A 276 1.75 -4.37 -17.76
C GLN A 276 0.25 -4.50 -17.51
N SER A 277 -0.56 -4.57 -18.58
CA SER A 277 -1.99 -4.87 -18.46
C SER A 277 -2.19 -6.31 -17.98
N HIS A 278 -3.25 -6.58 -17.23
CA HIS A 278 -3.53 -7.95 -16.79
C HIS A 278 -3.78 -8.89 -17.97
N LYS A 279 -4.48 -8.40 -19.01
CA LYS A 279 -4.74 -9.14 -20.27
C LYS A 279 -3.46 -9.51 -21.04
N ASP A 280 -2.47 -8.61 -21.06
CA ASP A 280 -1.19 -8.88 -21.75
C ASP A 280 -0.26 -9.76 -20.90
N SER A 281 -0.34 -9.66 -19.58
CA SER A 281 0.39 -10.53 -18.63
C SER A 281 0.02 -11.99 -18.83
N GLU A 282 -1.27 -12.28 -19.01
CA GLU A 282 -1.78 -13.64 -19.28
C GLU A 282 -1.18 -14.23 -20.57
N LYS A 283 -0.99 -13.39 -21.59
CA LYS A 283 -0.43 -13.77 -22.90
C LYS A 283 1.09 -13.66 -22.97
N LYS A 284 1.79 -13.30 -21.88
CA LYS A 284 3.23 -13.00 -21.82
C LYS A 284 3.70 -11.98 -22.89
N ARG A 285 2.89 -10.96 -23.19
CA ARG A 285 3.21 -9.88 -24.15
C ARG A 285 3.14 -8.51 -23.45
N GLY A 286 3.58 -7.45 -24.15
CA GLY A 286 3.29 -6.05 -23.83
C GLY A 286 3.80 -5.53 -22.47
N LYS A 287 5.00 -4.97 -22.43
CA LYS A 287 5.50 -4.18 -21.30
C LYS A 287 5.72 -2.75 -21.76
N ARG A 288 5.29 -1.78 -20.97
CA ARG A 288 5.53 -0.36 -21.21
C ARG A 288 6.42 0.20 -20.11
N GLY A 289 7.51 0.86 -20.49
CA GLY A 289 8.41 1.55 -19.57
C GLY A 289 7.94 2.96 -19.25
N LEU A 290 8.61 3.62 -18.29
CA LEU A 290 8.41 5.04 -17.98
C LEU A 290 9.15 5.98 -18.95
N VAL A 291 10.06 5.44 -19.76
CA VAL A 291 10.94 6.12 -20.71
C VAL A 291 10.76 5.54 -22.10
#